data_AF-A0A6J1J202-F1
#
_entry.id   AF-A0A6J1J202-F1
#
_cell.length_a   1.000
_cell.length_b   1.000
_cell.length_c   1.000
_cell.angle_alpha   90.00
_cell.angle_beta   90.00
_cell.angle_gamma   90.00
#
_symmetry.space_group_name_H-M   'P 1'
#
loop_
_entity.id
_entity.type
_entity.pdbx_description
1 polymer ?
#
loop_
_entity_poly.entity_id
_entity_poly.type
_entity_poly.pdbx_seq_one_letter_code
_entity_poly.pdbx_strand_id
1 'polypeptide(L)'
;MKGAKKQRRLNSKSNRMQKEEDNEPLRPILCVKNINKLDLKRFDAMDKCYLLDFDPFHSLNQTLSHSDSDSDVSLVAEKGQVACRDYPHARYLCLKSPFPTTPHQTYCEMCYCYVCDAIAPCDHWTSHCHADQLWKRERRSNSNNNHTPPPFL
;
A
#
# COMPACT_ATOMS: atom_id res chain seq x y z
N MET A 1 -31.54 -28.51 51.72
CA MET A 1 -32.19 -28.98 50.47
C MET A 1 -33.18 -27.93 50.00
N LYS A 2 -33.07 -27.50 48.73
CA LYS A 2 -34.08 -26.78 47.88
C LYS A 2 -34.51 -25.39 48.41
N GLY A 3 -34.15 -24.24 47.82
CA GLY A 3 -34.05 -23.89 46.40
C GLY A 3 -35.33 -23.14 45.98
N ALA A 4 -35.35 -21.81 46.04
CA ALA A 4 -36.48 -20.98 45.58
C ALA A 4 -35.99 -19.80 44.72
N LYS A 5 -36.67 -19.63 43.57
CA LYS A 5 -36.21 -18.94 42.36
C LYS A 5 -36.38 -17.41 42.45
N LYS A 6 -35.34 -16.69 42.03
CA LYS A 6 -35.28 -15.23 41.88
C LYS A 6 -35.85 -14.83 40.51
N GLN A 7 -37.05 -14.25 40.45
CA GLN A 7 -37.51 -13.53 39.26
C GLN A 7 -37.39 -12.03 39.49
N ARG A 8 -36.37 -11.42 38.90
CA ARG A 8 -36.18 -9.96 38.85
C ARG A 8 -36.98 -9.43 37.66
N ARG A 9 -38.02 -8.65 37.94
CA ARG A 9 -38.58 -7.69 36.98
C ARG A 9 -37.56 -6.59 36.77
N LEU A 10 -37.13 -6.38 35.53
CA LEU A 10 -36.50 -5.14 35.09
C LEU A 10 -37.19 -4.71 33.80
N ASN A 11 -38.10 -3.75 33.98
CA ASN A 11 -38.67 -2.93 32.93
C ASN A 11 -37.64 -1.84 32.60
N SER A 12 -37.06 -1.89 31.41
CA SER A 12 -36.22 -0.80 30.90
C SER A 12 -36.60 -0.53 29.45
N LYS A 13 -37.36 0.55 29.27
CA LYS A 13 -37.70 1.14 27.98
C LYS A 13 -36.40 1.44 27.23
N SER A 14 -36.12 0.74 26.14
CA SER A 14 -35.13 1.17 25.16
C SER A 14 -35.88 1.67 23.94
N ASN A 15 -35.68 2.96 23.65
CA ASN A 15 -36.22 3.69 22.52
C ASN A 15 -35.92 2.94 21.21
N ARG A 16 -36.90 2.24 20.67
CA ARG A 16 -36.86 1.78 19.28
C ARG A 16 -37.11 3.00 18.41
N MET A 17 -36.01 3.64 17.99
CA MET A 17 -36.02 4.62 16.91
C MET A 17 -36.88 4.05 15.78
N GLN A 18 -38.01 4.69 15.49
CA GLN A 18 -38.78 4.38 14.31
C GLN A 18 -37.89 4.75 13.13
N LYS A 19 -37.29 3.74 12.49
CA LYS A 19 -36.67 3.92 11.19
C LYS A 19 -37.83 4.25 10.27
N GLU A 20 -37.93 5.50 9.85
CA GLU A 20 -38.78 5.90 8.74
C GLU A 20 -38.41 4.97 7.58
N GLU A 21 -39.33 4.09 7.23
CA GLU A 21 -39.27 3.37 5.96
C GLU A 21 -39.49 4.43 4.89
N ASP A 22 -38.39 5.02 4.42
CA ASP A 22 -38.36 5.59 3.08
C ASP A 22 -38.80 4.47 2.14
N ASN A 23 -40.10 4.49 1.83
CA ASN A 23 -40.76 3.59 0.89
C ASN A 23 -40.36 3.97 -0.54
N GLU A 24 -39.07 4.23 -0.74
CA GLU A 24 -38.54 4.41 -2.08
C GLU A 24 -38.57 3.02 -2.73
N PRO A 25 -39.29 2.86 -3.85
CA PRO A 25 -39.35 1.57 -4.53
C PRO A 25 -37.93 1.08 -4.79
N LEU A 26 -37.66 -0.18 -4.40
CA LEU A 26 -36.35 -0.80 -4.58
C LEU A 26 -35.89 -0.59 -6.02
N ARG A 27 -34.85 0.21 -6.19
CA ARG A 27 -34.31 0.51 -7.52
C ARG A 27 -33.74 -0.80 -8.09
N PRO A 28 -34.02 -1.13 -9.37
CA PRO A 28 -33.50 -2.36 -9.96
C PRO A 28 -31.96 -2.32 -10.00
N ILE A 29 -31.34 -3.38 -9.48
CA ILE A 29 -29.89 -3.58 -9.54
C ILE A 29 -29.54 -3.99 -10.96
N LEU A 30 -28.64 -3.24 -11.58
CA LEU A 30 -28.17 -3.49 -12.94
C LEU A 30 -26.95 -4.40 -12.87
N CYS A 31 -26.96 -5.48 -13.66
CA CYS A 31 -25.84 -6.39 -13.79
C CYS A 31 -25.21 -6.20 -15.16
N VAL A 32 -23.92 -5.86 -15.20
CA VAL A 32 -23.18 -5.61 -16.42
C VAL A 32 -22.49 -6.89 -16.85
N LYS A 33 -22.83 -7.35 -18.06
CA LYS A 33 -22.31 -8.59 -18.67
C LYS A 33 -20.99 -8.42 -19.41
N ASN A 34 -20.64 -7.19 -19.80
CA ASN A 34 -19.43 -6.91 -20.57
C ASN A 34 -18.88 -5.51 -20.25
N ILE A 35 -17.55 -5.38 -20.09
CA ILE A 35 -16.86 -4.11 -19.75
C ILE A 35 -16.67 -3.18 -20.95
N ASN A 36 -17.27 -3.48 -22.10
CA ASN A 36 -17.16 -2.62 -23.28
C ASN A 36 -17.52 -1.16 -22.96
N LYS A 37 -16.72 -0.23 -23.50
CA LYS A 37 -16.81 1.22 -23.26
C LYS A 37 -18.20 1.82 -23.50
N LEU A 38 -19.03 1.18 -24.34
CA LEU A 38 -20.39 1.61 -24.62
C LEU A 38 -21.34 1.32 -23.46
N ASP A 39 -21.21 0.16 -22.82
CA ASP A 39 -22.08 -0.25 -21.73
C ASP A 39 -21.72 0.51 -20.44
N LEU A 40 -20.43 0.65 -20.11
CA LEU A 40 -20.00 1.50 -18.98
C LEU A 40 -20.51 2.94 -19.12
N LYS A 41 -20.40 3.54 -20.30
CA LYS A 41 -20.92 4.90 -20.53
C LYS A 41 -22.42 5.03 -20.32
N ARG A 42 -23.18 3.99 -20.68
CA ARG A 42 -24.64 3.96 -20.44
C ARG A 42 -24.93 3.88 -18.94
N PHE A 43 -24.19 3.06 -18.20
CA PHE A 43 -24.37 2.91 -16.76
C PHE A 43 -23.89 4.15 -15.97
N ASP A 44 -22.76 4.73 -16.35
CA ASP A 44 -22.25 5.97 -15.77
C ASP A 44 -23.25 7.12 -15.96
N ALA A 45 -23.85 7.24 -17.15
CA ALA A 45 -24.88 8.25 -17.42
C ALA A 45 -26.17 8.04 -16.60
N MET A 46 -26.35 6.88 -15.98
CA MET A 46 -27.50 6.57 -15.14
C MET A 46 -27.26 6.85 -13.65
N ASP A 47 -26.06 7.30 -13.24
CA ASP A 47 -25.67 7.56 -11.84
C ASP A 47 -26.10 6.43 -10.88
N LYS A 48 -25.98 5.17 -11.33
CA LYS A 48 -26.40 3.98 -10.59
C LYS A 48 -25.20 3.09 -10.28
N CYS A 49 -25.15 2.58 -9.06
CA CYS A 49 -24.28 1.46 -8.72
C CYS A 49 -24.74 0.21 -9.48
N TYR A 50 -23.82 -0.50 -10.14
CA TYR A 50 -24.08 -1.72 -10.88
C TYR A 50 -23.11 -2.84 -10.46
N LEU A 51 -23.58 -4.07 -10.54
CA LEU A 51 -22.76 -5.25 -10.28
C LEU A 51 -22.08 -5.68 -11.58
N LEU A 52 -20.79 -5.99 -11.49
CA LEU A 52 -20.07 -6.68 -12.56
C LEU A 52 -20.25 -8.18 -12.34
N ASP A 53 -20.74 -8.90 -13.35
CA ASP A 53 -20.80 -10.37 -13.29
C ASP A 53 -19.49 -11.05 -13.75
N PHE A 54 -18.47 -10.26 -14.03
CA PHE A 54 -17.13 -10.70 -14.39
C PHE A 54 -16.09 -9.92 -13.58
N ASP A 55 -14.90 -10.51 -13.44
CA ASP A 55 -13.78 -9.83 -12.78
C ASP A 55 -13.22 -8.73 -13.70
N PRO A 56 -13.33 -7.44 -13.33
CA PRO A 56 -12.81 -6.34 -14.12
C PRO A 56 -11.29 -6.41 -14.38
N PHE A 57 -10.58 -7.25 -13.62
CA PHE A 57 -9.13 -7.39 -13.67
C PHE A 57 -8.65 -8.73 -14.22
N HIS A 58 -9.55 -9.60 -14.71
CA HIS A 58 -9.20 -10.92 -15.27
C HIS A 58 -8.20 -10.85 -16.46
N SER A 59 -8.06 -9.69 -17.10
CA SER A 59 -7.09 -9.46 -18.19
C SER A 59 -5.78 -8.80 -17.75
N LEU A 60 -5.67 -8.34 -16.50
CA LEU A 60 -4.43 -7.82 -15.94
C LEU A 60 -3.53 -8.98 -15.50
N ASN A 61 -2.95 -9.67 -16.48
CA ASN A 61 -1.82 -10.57 -16.25
C ASN A 61 -0.54 -9.74 -16.03
N GLN A 62 -0.55 -8.81 -15.07
CA GLN A 62 0.62 -8.01 -14.73
C GLN A 62 1.19 -8.51 -13.42
N THR A 63 1.96 -9.60 -13.53
CA THR A 63 2.73 -10.18 -12.43
C THR A 63 3.87 -9.22 -12.06
N LEU A 64 3.59 -8.26 -11.17
CA LEU A 64 4.62 -7.67 -10.30
C LEU A 64 4.85 -8.66 -9.15
N SER A 65 5.41 -9.83 -9.47
CA SER A 65 5.63 -10.88 -8.50
C SER A 65 6.82 -10.54 -7.61
N HIS A 66 6.55 -10.11 -6.38
CA HIS A 66 7.41 -10.46 -5.25
C HIS A 66 6.89 -11.80 -4.73
N SER A 67 7.60 -12.89 -5.04
CA SER A 67 7.24 -14.23 -4.59
C SER A 67 7.66 -14.41 -3.14
N ASP A 68 6.79 -14.05 -2.21
CA ASP A 68 6.73 -14.71 -0.90
C ASP A 68 5.38 -15.44 -0.86
N SER A 69 5.43 -16.77 -0.75
CA SER A 69 4.30 -17.69 -0.92
C SER A 69 3.24 -17.63 0.19
N ASP A 70 3.23 -16.55 0.98
CA ASP A 70 2.36 -16.33 2.14
C ASP A 70 1.96 -14.84 2.25
N SER A 71 1.86 -14.15 1.11
CA SER A 71 1.45 -12.74 1.09
C SER A 71 -0.06 -12.66 0.85
N ASP A 72 -0.83 -12.30 1.89
CA ASP A 72 -2.27 -12.00 1.80
C ASP A 72 -2.59 -10.83 0.85
N VAL A 73 -1.57 -10.10 0.40
CA VAL A 73 -1.70 -8.89 -0.41
C VAL A 73 -0.77 -8.97 -1.62
N SER A 74 -1.30 -8.67 -2.80
CA SER A 74 -0.56 -8.62 -4.07
C SER A 74 -0.74 -7.25 -4.74
N LEU A 75 0.33 -6.72 -5.34
CA LEU A 75 0.27 -5.50 -6.17
C LEU A 75 -0.19 -5.88 -7.59
N VAL A 76 -1.36 -5.41 -7.99
CA VAL A 76 -2.01 -5.80 -9.26
C VAL A 76 -1.72 -4.81 -10.41
N ALA A 77 -1.33 -3.57 -10.09
CA ALA A 77 -0.97 -2.57 -11.07
C ALA A 77 -0.12 -1.45 -10.44
N GLU A 78 0.70 -0.80 -11.25
CA GLU A 78 1.48 0.40 -10.91
C GLU A 78 1.19 1.47 -11.98
N LYS A 79 1.03 2.74 -11.58
CA LYS A 79 0.90 3.86 -12.52
C LYS A 79 1.69 5.07 -12.02
N GLY A 80 2.52 5.64 -12.88
CA GLY A 80 3.32 6.83 -12.59
C GLY A 80 4.73 6.49 -12.12
N GLN A 81 5.39 7.45 -11.47
CA GLN A 81 6.74 7.30 -10.93
C GLN A 81 6.69 6.71 -9.51
N VAL A 82 7.63 5.81 -9.21
CA VAL A 82 7.76 5.14 -7.91
C VAL A 82 8.97 5.69 -7.15
N ALA A 83 8.74 6.20 -5.93
CA ALA A 83 9.77 6.79 -5.09
C ALA A 83 11.02 5.91 -4.92
N CYS A 84 10.82 4.61 -4.73
CA CYS A 84 11.86 3.62 -4.48
C CYS A 84 12.55 3.05 -5.74
N ARG A 85 12.24 3.59 -6.92
CA ARG A 85 12.75 3.14 -8.22
C ARG A 85 13.23 4.29 -9.10
N ASP A 86 12.44 5.35 -9.14
CA ASP A 86 12.54 6.43 -10.13
C ASP A 86 13.06 7.74 -9.52
N TYR A 87 13.14 7.83 -8.18
CA TYR A 87 13.66 8.98 -7.44
C TYR A 87 14.84 8.61 -6.54
N PRO A 88 15.66 9.58 -6.10
CA PRO A 88 16.77 9.30 -5.20
C PRO A 88 16.30 8.60 -3.92
N HIS A 89 16.82 7.41 -3.63
CA HIS A 89 16.42 6.60 -2.49
C HIS A 89 17.59 5.91 -1.80
N ALA A 90 17.42 5.62 -0.51
CA ALA A 90 18.38 4.80 0.22
C ALA A 90 18.32 3.35 -0.29
N ARG A 91 19.46 2.66 -0.34
CA ARG A 91 19.53 1.31 -0.92
C ARG A 91 18.60 0.29 -0.27
N TYR A 92 18.37 0.35 1.04
CA TYR A 92 17.43 -0.55 1.71
C TYR A 92 15.97 -0.39 1.26
N LEU A 93 15.64 0.69 0.55
CA LEU A 93 14.35 0.92 -0.09
C LEU A 93 14.35 0.57 -1.58
N CYS A 94 15.49 0.19 -2.17
CA CYS A 94 15.60 0.03 -3.62
C CYS A 94 14.78 -1.15 -4.14
N LEU A 95 13.82 -0.87 -5.02
CA LEU A 95 13.03 -1.90 -5.70
C LEU A 95 13.77 -2.53 -6.90
N LYS A 96 14.77 -1.84 -7.48
CA LYS A 96 15.59 -2.40 -8.58
C LYS A 96 16.62 -3.42 -8.09
N SER A 97 17.09 -3.27 -6.86
CA SER A 97 18.15 -4.10 -6.27
C SER A 97 17.84 -4.43 -4.82
N PRO A 98 16.79 -5.23 -4.57
CA PRO A 98 16.35 -5.56 -3.23
C PRO A 98 17.35 -6.53 -2.56
N PHE A 99 17.58 -6.36 -1.26
CA PHE A 99 18.58 -7.16 -0.53
C PHE A 99 18.32 -8.68 -0.48
N PRO A 100 17.07 -9.18 -0.47
CA PRO A 100 16.83 -10.63 -0.52
C PRO A 100 17.39 -11.32 -1.78
N THR A 101 17.53 -10.59 -2.88
CA THR A 101 17.95 -11.17 -4.18
C THR A 101 19.26 -10.60 -4.71
N THR A 102 19.79 -9.53 -4.11
CA THR A 102 21.00 -8.85 -4.58
C THR A 102 22.02 -8.66 -3.46
N PRO A 103 23.33 -8.80 -3.75
CA PRO A 103 24.36 -8.61 -2.74
C PRO A 103 24.48 -7.13 -2.34
N HIS A 104 25.10 -6.86 -1.19
CA HIS A 104 25.24 -5.51 -0.64
C HIS A 104 25.95 -4.53 -1.60
N GLN A 105 26.82 -5.00 -2.47
CA GLN A 105 27.56 -4.18 -3.43
C GLN A 105 26.71 -3.63 -4.59
N THR A 106 25.52 -4.20 -4.86
CA THR A 106 24.73 -3.88 -6.07
C THR A 106 23.83 -2.65 -5.89
N TYR A 107 24.09 -1.51 -6.50
CA TYR A 107 23.21 -0.33 -6.39
C TYR A 107 22.64 0.07 -7.76
N CYS A 108 21.53 0.81 -7.76
CA CYS A 108 21.01 1.45 -8.97
C CYS A 108 21.44 2.92 -9.05
N GLU A 109 21.21 3.55 -10.21
CA GLU A 109 21.58 4.93 -10.49
C GLU A 109 20.95 5.96 -9.55
N MET A 110 19.78 5.64 -8.97
CA MET A 110 19.06 6.50 -8.03
C MET A 110 19.39 6.19 -6.56
N CYS A 111 20.27 5.22 -6.29
CA CYS A 111 20.64 4.91 -4.91
C CYS A 111 21.58 5.98 -4.34
N TYR A 112 21.39 6.31 -3.06
CA TYR A 112 22.34 7.10 -2.28
C TYR A 112 22.66 6.43 -0.95
N CYS A 113 23.81 6.78 -0.39
CA CYS A 113 24.21 6.40 0.96
C CYS A 113 23.47 7.28 1.96
N TYR A 114 22.55 6.69 2.71
CA TYR A 114 21.83 7.38 3.77
C TYR A 114 22.72 7.73 4.98
N VAL A 115 23.96 7.27 5.07
CA VAL A 115 24.86 7.67 6.17
C VAL A 115 25.67 8.91 5.78
N CYS A 116 26.19 8.90 4.56
CA CYS A 116 27.08 9.95 4.05
C CYS A 116 26.34 11.08 3.34
N ASP A 117 25.06 10.91 3.02
CA ASP A 117 24.29 11.77 2.12
C ASP A 117 25.06 12.00 0.81
N ALA A 118 25.44 10.91 0.14
CA ALA A 118 26.21 10.91 -1.09
C ALA A 118 25.68 9.86 -2.08
N ILE A 119 25.87 10.06 -3.38
CA ILE A 119 25.46 9.09 -4.42
C ILE A 119 26.14 7.74 -4.15
N ALA A 120 25.40 6.64 -4.33
CA ALA A 120 25.96 5.31 -4.12
C ALA A 120 26.99 4.97 -5.22
N PRO A 121 28.10 4.31 -4.86
CA PRO A 121 28.50 3.90 -3.52
C PRO A 121 29.35 4.98 -2.81
N CYS A 122 29.26 5.03 -1.48
CA CYS A 122 30.24 5.76 -0.66
C CYS A 122 31.46 4.88 -0.32
N ASP A 123 32.52 5.45 0.25
CA ASP A 123 33.74 4.71 0.63
C ASP A 123 33.48 3.50 1.55
N HIS A 124 32.49 3.62 2.45
CA HIS A 124 32.11 2.57 3.40
C HIS A 124 30.80 1.88 3.01
N TRP A 125 30.54 1.73 1.70
CA TRP A 125 29.24 1.30 1.19
C TRP A 125 28.72 0.00 1.80
N THR A 126 29.57 -1.02 1.92
CA THR A 126 29.15 -2.35 2.40
C THR A 126 28.56 -2.31 3.81
N SER A 127 29.04 -1.43 4.69
CA SER A 127 28.44 -1.22 6.02
C SER A 127 27.27 -0.23 5.97
N HIS A 128 27.36 0.83 5.17
CA HIS A 128 26.36 1.89 5.15
C HIS A 128 25.11 1.59 4.32
N CYS A 129 25.15 0.60 3.42
CA CYS A 129 24.07 0.31 2.46
C CYS A 129 22.73 -0.02 3.15
N HIS A 130 22.77 -0.59 4.35
CA HIS A 130 21.59 -0.95 5.13
C HIS A 130 21.08 0.14 6.06
N ALA A 131 21.82 1.24 6.25
CA ALA A 131 21.54 2.25 7.27
C ALA A 131 21.15 1.58 8.61
N ASP A 132 22.08 0.81 9.18
CA ASP A 132 21.86 0.04 10.40
C ASP A 132 21.50 0.95 11.60
N GLN A 133 21.21 0.38 12.78
CA GLN A 133 20.80 1.19 13.93
C GLN A 133 21.83 2.25 14.37
N LEU A 134 23.08 2.16 13.91
CA LEU A 134 24.15 3.09 14.23
C LEU A 134 24.21 4.28 13.25
N TRP A 135 23.44 4.28 12.15
CA TRP A 135 23.43 5.34 11.13
C TRP A 135 23.28 6.74 11.73
N LYS A 136 22.47 6.90 12.80
CA LYS A 136 22.25 8.19 13.47
C LYS A 136 23.52 8.74 14.11
N ARG A 137 24.38 7.85 14.62
CA ARG A 137 25.68 8.21 15.20
C ARG A 137 26.65 8.53 14.07
N GLU A 138 26.72 7.68 13.06
CA GLU A 138 27.63 7.82 11.92
C GLU A 138 27.35 9.10 11.12
N ARG A 139 26.09 9.40 10.81
CA ARG A 139 25.69 10.65 10.12
C ARG A 139 26.06 11.88 10.94
N ARG A 140 25.87 11.84 12.27
CA ARG A 140 26.30 12.94 13.16
C ARG A 140 27.80 13.16 13.11
N SER A 141 28.59 12.07 13.19
CA SER A 141 30.04 12.13 13.02
C SER A 141 30.45 12.66 11.64
N ASN A 142 29.71 12.31 10.60
CA ASN A 142 29.99 12.73 9.22
C ASN A 142 29.62 14.20 8.96
N SER A 143 28.59 14.74 9.62
CA SER A 143 28.16 16.14 9.45
C SER A 143 29.20 17.18 9.89
N ASN A 144 30.20 16.77 10.67
CA ASN A 144 31.34 17.62 11.03
C ASN A 144 32.38 17.73 9.90
N ASN A 145 32.26 16.91 8.86
CA ASN A 145 33.02 17.02 7.63
C ASN A 145 32.15 17.77 6.62
N ASN A 146 32.70 18.82 5.99
CA ASN A 146 32.02 19.69 5.02
C ASN A 146 31.59 18.92 3.74
N HIS A 147 30.59 18.04 3.84
CA HIS A 147 30.07 17.30 2.70
C HIS A 147 28.98 18.12 2.03
N THR A 148 29.21 18.50 0.77
CA THR A 148 28.18 19.08 -0.08
C THR A 148 27.10 18.04 -0.32
N PRO A 149 25.83 18.30 0.07
CA PRO A 149 24.74 17.38 -0.23
C PRO A 149 24.62 17.22 -1.75
N PRO A 150 24.26 16.02 -2.25
CA PRO A 150 24.02 15.80 -3.66
C PRO A 150 22.96 16.80 -4.13
N PRO A 151 23.15 17.41 -5.30
CA PRO A 151 22.17 18.34 -5.84
C PRO A 151 20.81 17.62 -5.88
N PHE A 152 19.79 18.26 -5.33
CA PHE A 152 18.42 17.85 -5.54
C PHE A 152 18.17 17.91 -7.06
N LEU A 153 17.99 16.73 -7.68
CA LEU A 153 17.50 16.61 -9.06
C LEU A 153 15.99 16.74 -9.07
#